data_AF-A0A358C1E7-F1
#
_entry.id   AF-A0A358C1E7-F1
#
_cell.length_a   1.000
_cell.length_b   1.000
_cell.length_c   1.000
_cell.angle_alpha   90.00
_cell.angle_beta   90.00
_cell.angle_gamma   90.00
#
_symmetry.space_group_name_H-M   'P 1'
#
loop_
_entity.id
_entity.type
_entity.pdbx_description
1 polymer ?
#
loop_
_entity_poly.entity_id
_entity_poly.type
_entity_poly.pdbx_seq_one_letter_code
_entity_poly.pdbx_strand_id
1 'polypeptide(L)'
;EMRLQQLANLERLKIEQELAEKMKLIRELEAVLNSAQKILAVIRKEVEEINEKFGDERRTEIVKHGVKAFSMEDVIPDEETVVMMTRDGYIKRISPDTFKTQKRGGKG
;
A
#
# COMPACT_ATOMS: atom_id res chain seq x y z
N GLU A 1 -27.13 2.74 53.98
CA GLU A 1 -28.49 2.70 54.56
C GLU A 1 -29.43 2.01 53.58
N MET A 2 -29.96 0.84 53.93
CA MET A 2 -30.96 0.15 53.11
C MET A 2 -32.35 0.70 53.44
N ARG A 3 -33.10 1.14 52.42
CA ARG A 3 -34.49 1.62 52.57
C ARG A 3 -35.43 0.42 52.56
N LEU A 4 -36.49 0.43 53.36
CA LEU A 4 -37.50 -0.66 53.43
C LEU A 4 -38.08 -1.08 52.06
N GLN A 5 -38.05 -0.21 51.06
CA GLN A 5 -38.40 -0.53 49.66
C GLN A 5 -37.51 -1.62 49.04
N GLN A 6 -36.20 -1.63 49.39
CA GLN A 6 -35.19 -2.57 48.88
C GLN A 6 -35.38 -4.01 49.36
N LEU A 7 -36.29 -4.24 50.31
CA LEU A 7 -36.64 -5.58 50.81
C LEU A 7 -37.75 -6.25 50.01
N ALA A 8 -38.27 -5.60 48.96
CA ALA A 8 -39.16 -6.25 48.01
C ALA A 8 -38.41 -7.41 47.31
N ASN A 9 -39.09 -8.55 47.11
CA ASN A 9 -38.52 -9.73 46.43
C ASN A 9 -37.88 -9.38 45.08
N LEU A 10 -38.41 -8.37 44.38
CA LEU A 10 -37.89 -7.92 43.08
C LEU A 10 -36.51 -7.24 43.19
N GLU A 11 -36.26 -6.49 44.27
CA GLU A 11 -34.97 -5.83 44.50
C GLU A 11 -33.91 -6.83 44.95
N ARG A 12 -34.30 -7.82 45.77
CA ARG A 12 -33.41 -8.94 46.11
C ARG A 12 -33.00 -9.73 44.87
N LEU A 13 -33.96 -10.05 43.98
CA LEU A 13 -33.67 -10.76 42.73
C LEU A 13 -32.73 -9.96 41.82
N LYS A 14 -32.93 -8.64 41.70
CA LYS A 14 -32.02 -7.76 40.96
C LYS A 14 -30.60 -7.77 41.55
N ILE A 15 -30.46 -7.71 42.87
CA ILE A 15 -29.14 -7.74 43.53
C ILE A 15 -28.46 -9.10 43.28
N GLU A 16 -29.19 -10.21 43.38
CA GLU A 16 -28.65 -11.55 43.11
C GLU A 16 -28.22 -11.71 41.65
N GLN A 17 -28.99 -11.15 40.70
CA GLN A 17 -28.62 -11.10 39.28
C GLN A 17 -27.39 -10.24 39.04
N GLU A 18 -27.35 -9.03 39.59
CA GLU A 18 -26.21 -8.10 39.44
C GLU A 18 -24.93 -8.69 40.04
N LEU A 19 -25.03 -9.37 41.18
CA LEU A 19 -23.91 -10.11 41.78
C LEU A 19 -23.42 -11.21 40.84
N ALA A 20 -24.33 -12.01 40.26
CA ALA A 20 -23.96 -13.07 39.34
C ALA A 20 -23.27 -12.53 38.08
N GLU A 21 -23.78 -11.43 37.51
CA GLU A 21 -23.17 -10.75 36.36
C GLU A 21 -21.78 -10.21 36.68
N LYS A 22 -21.61 -9.52 37.81
CA LYS A 22 -20.30 -9.01 38.24
C LYS A 22 -19.30 -10.15 38.49
N MET A 23 -19.73 -11.23 39.12
CA MET A 23 -18.89 -12.41 39.35
C MET A 23 -18.50 -13.13 38.05
N LYS A 24 -19.33 -13.05 37.02
CA LYS A 24 -18.98 -13.54 35.68
C LYS A 24 -17.97 -12.61 35.01
N LEU A 25 -18.21 -11.30 35.06
CA LEU A 25 -17.31 -10.29 34.49
C LEU A 25 -15.91 -10.35 35.11
N ILE A 26 -15.81 -10.46 36.44
CA ILE A 26 -14.52 -10.61 37.14
C ILE A 26 -13.75 -11.81 36.59
N ARG A 27 -14.40 -12.97 36.48
CA ARG A 27 -13.76 -14.19 35.95
C ARG A 27 -13.29 -14.03 34.53
N GLU A 28 -14.07 -13.37 33.67
CA GLU A 28 -13.67 -13.10 32.29
C GLU A 28 -12.46 -12.16 32.23
N LEU A 29 -12.46 -11.07 32.99
CA LEU A 29 -11.37 -10.11 33.05
C LEU A 29 -10.09 -10.73 33.63
N GLU A 30 -10.19 -11.50 34.72
CA GLU A 30 -9.07 -12.25 35.29
C GLU A 30 -8.50 -13.25 34.28
N ALA A 31 -9.37 -13.93 33.52
CA ALA A 31 -8.93 -14.86 32.49
C ALA A 31 -8.18 -14.17 31.35
N VAL A 32 -8.55 -12.94 31.00
CA VAL A 32 -7.81 -12.10 30.03
C VAL A 32 -6.47 -11.67 30.62
N LEU A 33 -6.46 -11.10 31.83
CA LEU A 33 -5.24 -10.58 32.48
C LEU A 33 -4.18 -11.66 32.73
N ASN A 34 -4.60 -12.89 33.01
CA ASN A 34 -3.69 -14.02 33.26
C ASN A 34 -3.09 -14.64 31.98
N SER A 35 -3.50 -14.23 30.79
CA SER A 35 -3.04 -14.83 29.53
C SER A 35 -2.69 -13.78 28.49
N ALA A 36 -1.40 -13.65 28.20
CA ALA A 36 -0.91 -12.77 27.13
C ALA A 36 -1.54 -13.08 25.75
N GLN A 37 -1.83 -14.35 25.46
CA GLN A 37 -2.50 -14.73 24.20
C GLN A 37 -3.91 -14.17 24.09
N LYS A 38 -4.68 -14.17 25.20
CA LYS A 38 -6.03 -13.59 25.22
C LYS A 38 -5.99 -12.07 25.06
N ILE A 39 -5.04 -11.40 25.70
CA ILE A 39 -4.82 -9.96 25.54
C ILE A 39 -4.54 -9.64 24.06
N LEU A 40 -3.62 -10.36 23.42
CA LEU A 40 -3.32 -10.15 22.01
C LEU A 40 -4.51 -10.43 21.09
N ALA A 41 -5.35 -11.41 21.43
CA ALA A 41 -6.58 -11.68 20.68
C ALA A 41 -7.59 -10.52 20.80
N VAL A 42 -7.75 -9.94 21.99
CA VAL A 42 -8.59 -8.75 22.21
C VAL A 42 -8.05 -7.57 21.41
N ILE A 43 -6.74 -7.28 21.52
CA ILE A 43 -6.10 -6.18 20.76
C ILE A 43 -6.31 -6.36 19.26
N ARG A 44 -6.09 -7.56 18.72
CA ARG A 44 -6.32 -7.84 17.30
C ARG A 44 -7.74 -7.48 16.90
N LYS A 45 -8.73 -7.96 17.66
CA LYS A 45 -10.14 -7.72 17.37
C LYS A 45 -10.46 -6.23 17.39
N GLU A 46 -9.97 -5.49 18.38
CA GLU A 46 -10.17 -4.04 18.47
C GLU A 46 -9.53 -3.29 17.30
N VAL A 47 -8.32 -3.68 16.89
CA VAL A 47 -7.64 -3.07 15.73
C VAL A 47 -8.38 -3.37 14.42
N GLU A 48 -8.89 -4.59 14.25
CA GLU A 48 -9.72 -4.97 13.09
C GLU A 48 -11.02 -4.14 13.06
N GLU A 49 -11.72 -3.99 14.20
CA GLU A 49 -12.91 -3.16 14.29
C GLU A 49 -12.63 -1.67 14.00
N ILE A 50 -11.48 -1.14 14.40
CA ILE A 50 -11.06 0.23 14.06
C ILE A 50 -10.84 0.35 12.56
N ASN A 51 -10.15 -0.62 11.95
CA ASN A 51 -9.88 -0.62 10.52
C ASN A 51 -11.19 -0.74 9.70
N GLU A 52 -12.17 -1.52 10.15
CA GLU A 52 -13.48 -1.61 9.51
C GLU A 52 -14.30 -0.31 9.63
N LYS A 53 -14.24 0.36 10.78
CA LYS A 53 -15.01 1.59 11.02
C LYS A 53 -14.39 2.82 10.37
N PHE A 54 -13.07 2.88 10.27
CA PHE A 54 -12.34 4.09 9.90
C PHE A 54 -11.33 3.91 8.76
N GLY A 55 -11.21 2.72 8.18
CA GLY A 55 -10.33 2.47 7.05
C GLY A 55 -10.80 3.17 5.78
N ASP A 56 -9.86 3.80 5.08
CA ASP A 56 -10.06 4.41 3.77
C ASP A 56 -9.09 3.85 2.74
N GLU A 57 -9.46 3.95 1.46
CA GLU A 57 -8.57 3.54 0.38
C GLU A 57 -7.38 4.49 0.27
N ARG A 58 -6.22 3.92 -0.09
CA ARG A 58 -5.00 4.69 -0.27
C ARG A 58 -5.17 5.69 -1.41
N ARG A 59 -5.20 6.97 -1.07
CA ARG A 59 -5.35 8.07 -2.05
C ARG A 59 -4.16 8.30 -2.98
N THR A 60 -2.99 7.74 -2.64
CA THR A 60 -1.74 7.97 -3.38
C THR A 60 -1.23 6.69 -4.00
N GLU A 61 -0.82 6.77 -5.27
CA GLU A 61 -0.19 5.65 -5.96
C GLU A 61 1.33 5.70 -5.81
N ILE A 62 1.95 4.53 -5.67
CA ILE A 62 3.41 4.40 -5.62
C ILE A 62 3.91 4.14 -7.04
N VAL A 63 4.46 5.17 -7.67
CA VAL A 63 5.13 5.04 -8.96
C VAL A 63 6.57 4.59 -8.72
N LYS A 64 6.93 3.37 -9.16
CA LYS A 64 8.25 2.77 -8.95
C LYS A 64 9.42 3.53 -9.59
N HIS A 65 9.13 4.36 -10.60
CA HIS A 65 10.12 5.14 -11.33
C HIS A 65 9.94 6.62 -10.99
N GLY A 66 11.04 7.34 -10.82
CA GLY A 66 11.00 8.78 -10.63
C GLY A 66 10.26 9.44 -11.80
N VAL A 67 9.41 10.42 -11.51
CA VAL A 67 8.78 11.25 -12.54
C VAL A 67 9.92 11.89 -13.33
N LYS A 68 10.15 11.45 -14.58
CA LYS A 68 11.32 11.76 -15.42
C LYS A 68 12.61 10.99 -15.09
N ALA A 69 12.52 9.68 -14.89
CA ALA A 69 13.69 8.81 -15.05
C ALA A 69 14.11 8.82 -16.53
N PHE A 70 14.90 9.81 -16.93
CA PHE A 70 15.59 9.80 -18.21
C PHE A 70 16.57 8.63 -18.20
N SER A 71 16.45 7.75 -19.17
CA SER A 71 17.50 6.79 -19.47
C SER A 71 18.70 7.57 -20.03
N MET A 72 19.92 7.05 -19.89
CA MET A 72 21.11 7.74 -20.40
C MET A 72 21.02 7.90 -21.93
N GLU A 73 20.27 7.00 -22.56
CA GLU A 73 19.92 6.95 -23.97
C GLU A 73 19.02 8.12 -24.41
N ASP A 74 18.11 8.60 -23.56
CA ASP A 74 17.23 9.75 -23.86
C ASP A 74 17.98 11.10 -23.91
N VAL A 75 19.25 11.12 -23.46
CA VAL A 75 20.14 12.30 -23.53
C VAL A 75 20.87 12.36 -24.87
N ILE A 76 20.85 11.29 -25.67
CA ILE A 76 21.51 11.24 -26.98
C ILE A 76 20.69 12.05 -27.98
N PRO A 77 21.27 13.07 -28.63
CA PRO A 77 20.56 13.85 -29.65
C PRO A 77 20.08 12.97 -30.80
N ASP A 78 18.81 13.11 -31.17
CA ASP A 78 18.25 12.48 -32.36
C ASP A 78 18.71 13.25 -33.61
N GLU A 79 19.78 12.77 -34.23
CA GLU A 79 20.38 13.35 -35.43
C GLU A 79 19.96 12.58 -36.68
N GLU A 80 19.38 13.27 -37.66
CA GLU A 80 19.13 12.71 -38.99
C GLU A 80 20.45 12.28 -39.63
N THR A 81 20.60 10.99 -39.92
CA THR A 81 21.86 10.41 -40.40
C THR A 81 21.63 9.38 -41.50
N VAL A 82 22.58 9.30 -42.43
CA VAL A 82 22.59 8.30 -43.50
C VAL A 82 23.59 7.20 -43.13
N VAL A 83 23.12 5.95 -43.12
CA VAL A 83 23.96 4.76 -42.93
C VAL A 83 24.24 4.16 -44.31
N MET A 84 25.52 4.08 -44.68
CA MET A 84 25.97 3.45 -45.93
C MET A 84 26.72 2.15 -45.64
N MET A 85 26.46 1.13 -46.44
CA MET A 85 27.14 -0.16 -46.40
C MET A 85 27.68 -0.52 -47.79
N THR A 86 28.97 -0.83 -47.88
CA THR A 86 29.57 -1.34 -49.14
C THR A 86 29.34 -2.84 -49.28
N ARG A 87 29.51 -3.37 -50.50
CA ARG A 87 29.44 -4.81 -50.76
C ARG A 87 30.47 -5.62 -49.98
N ASP A 88 31.63 -5.03 -49.71
CA ASP A 88 32.72 -5.65 -48.94
C ASP A 88 32.53 -5.50 -47.41
N GLY A 89 31.38 -5.00 -46.96
CA GLY A 89 30.99 -4.97 -45.55
C GLY A 89 31.44 -3.73 -44.77
N TYR A 90 31.92 -2.67 -45.43
CA TYR A 90 32.28 -1.43 -44.75
C TYR A 90 31.02 -0.61 -44.42
N ILE A 91 30.82 -0.29 -43.14
CA ILE A 91 29.67 0.47 -42.63
C ILE A 91 30.13 1.86 -42.19
N LYS A 92 29.44 2.91 -42.65
CA LYS A 92 29.73 4.31 -42.28
C LYS A 92 28.44 5.11 -42.02
N ARG A 93 28.45 5.90 -40.94
CA ARG A 93 27.45 6.94 -40.63
C ARG A 93 27.94 8.28 -41.17
N ILE A 94 27.09 9.01 -41.90
CA ILE A 94 27.37 10.37 -42.38
C ILE A 94 26.16 11.29 -42.18
N SER A 95 26.39 12.58 -42.04
CA SER A 95 25.32 13.58 -42.06
C SER A 95 24.69 13.66 -43.47
N PRO A 96 23.36 13.87 -43.60
CA PRO A 96 22.67 14.10 -44.87
C PRO A 96 23.30 15.21 -45.70
N ASP A 97 23.85 16.25 -45.07
CA ASP A 97 24.52 17.36 -45.76
C ASP A 97 25.75 16.92 -46.57
N THR A 98 26.41 15.86 -46.10
CA THR A 98 27.57 15.27 -46.77
C THR A 98 27.15 14.39 -47.95
N PHE A 99 25.92 13.89 -47.96
CA PHE A 99 25.39 13.01 -48.98
C PHE A 99 24.44 13.77 -49.93
N LYS A 100 25.01 14.54 -50.86
CA LYS A 100 24.22 15.10 -51.97
C LYS A 100 23.98 14.04 -53.04
N THR A 101 22.72 13.72 -53.31
CA THR A 101 22.31 12.88 -54.44
C THR A 101 22.79 13.52 -55.74
N GLN A 102 23.87 12.99 -56.32
CA GLN A 102 24.39 13.46 -57.59
C GLN A 102 23.41 13.03 -58.71
N LYS A 103 22.50 13.91 -59.12
CA LYS A 103 21.49 13.64 -60.18
C LYS A 103 22.07 13.47 -61.59
N ARG A 104 23.39 13.55 -61.78
CA ARG A 104 24.03 13.33 -63.09
C ARG A 104 25.38 12.63 -62.92
N GLY A 105 25.47 11.47 -63.57
CA GLY A 105 26.59 10.55 -63.50
C GLY A 105 27.94 11.17 -63.86
N GLY A 106 28.93 10.77 -63.09
CA GLY A 106 30.34 10.83 -63.43
C GLY A 106 31.04 9.77 -62.60
N LYS A 107 31.06 8.53 -63.08
CA LYS A 107 32.03 7.53 -62.59
C LYS A 107 33.36 7.87 -63.26
N GLY A 108 34.29 8.41 -62.49
CA GLY A 108 35.72 8.34 -62.73
C GLY A 108 36.29 7.34 -61.74
#